data_AF-A0A813K6T2-F1
#
_entry.id   AF-A0A813K6T2-F1
#
_cell.length_a   1.000
_cell.length_b   1.000
_cell.length_c   1.000
_cell.angle_alpha   90.00
_cell.angle_beta   90.00
_cell.angle_gamma   90.00
#
_symmetry.space_group_name_H-M   'P 1'
#
loop_
_entity.id
_entity.type
_entity.pdbx_description
1 polymer ?
#
loop_
_entity_poly.entity_id
_entity_poly.type
_entity_poly.pdbx_seq_one_letter_code
_entity_poly.pdbx_strand_id
1 'polypeptide(L)'
;MTGLLGSSAFALKSIADLEYDMVNSSDFFTRFNWAHKAELGFLLLNLVSALPFMTNWWMAPIQTAWAVIKLVRALMGGHVIAEKDVFKSEVYNHQRRWQMAGFFLYLISIFIYFARAMAAVMDIHIHGISPYD
;
A
#
# COMPACT_ATOMS: atom_id res chain seq x y z
N MET A 1 3.07 6.25 4.25
CA MET A 1 1.87 5.40 4.25
C MET A 1 0.69 5.97 3.44
N THR A 2 0.39 7.27 3.50
CA THR A 2 -0.74 7.86 2.76
C THR A 2 -0.67 7.63 1.24
N GLY A 3 0.50 7.76 0.63
CA GLY A 3 0.69 7.45 -0.81
C GLY A 3 0.46 5.97 -1.16
N LEU A 4 0.81 5.04 -0.27
CA LEU A 4 0.54 3.61 -0.43
C LEU A 4 -0.97 3.30 -0.36
N LEU A 5 -1.67 3.93 0.57
CA LEU A 5 -3.12 3.84 0.68
C LEU A 5 -3.81 4.39 -0.59
N GLY A 6 -3.41 5.58 -1.04
CA GLY A 6 -3.99 6.22 -2.22
C GLY A 6 -3.75 5.43 -3.51
N SER A 7 -2.53 4.93 -3.72
CA SER A 7 -2.20 4.09 -4.88
C SER A 7 -2.97 2.77 -4.88
N SER A 8 -3.14 2.13 -3.72
CA SER A 8 -3.97 0.91 -3.60
C SER A 8 -5.45 1.17 -3.84
N ALA A 9 -5.98 2.28 -3.31
CA ALA A 9 -7.37 2.68 -3.54
C ALA A 9 -7.63 2.97 -5.03
N PHE A 10 -6.70 3.64 -5.71
CA PHE A 10 -6.81 3.93 -7.13
C PHE A 10 -6.71 2.66 -8.00
N ALA A 11 -5.86 1.71 -7.62
CA ALA A 11 -5.80 0.39 -8.27
C ALA A 11 -7.09 -0.41 -8.07
N LEU A 12 -7.64 -0.43 -6.84
CA LEU A 12 -8.92 -1.08 -6.53
C LEU A 12 -10.10 -0.42 -7.27
N LYS A 13 -10.10 0.91 -7.36
CA LYS A 13 -11.07 1.65 -8.17
C LYS A 13 -10.99 1.23 -9.62
N SER A 14 -9.78 1.16 -10.20
CA SER A 14 -9.62 0.74 -11.60
C SER A 14 -10.14 -0.69 -11.85
N ILE A 15 -9.97 -1.60 -10.89
CA ILE A 15 -10.55 -2.96 -10.96
C ILE A 15 -12.07 -2.92 -10.85
N ALA A 16 -12.63 -2.10 -9.97
CA ALA A 16 -14.08 -1.94 -9.84
C ALA A 16 -14.69 -1.31 -11.11
N ASP A 17 -14.02 -0.30 -11.68
CA ASP A 17 -14.41 0.31 -12.94
C ASP A 17 -14.44 -0.75 -14.04
N LEU A 18 -13.47 -1.68 -14.11
CA LEU A 18 -13.49 -2.81 -15.07
C LEU A 18 -14.63 -3.81 -14.82
N GLU A 19 -15.01 -4.04 -13.56
CA GLU A 19 -16.03 -5.02 -13.16
C GLU A 19 -17.45 -4.51 -13.43
N TYR A 20 -17.71 -3.23 -13.17
CA TYR A 20 -19.05 -2.65 -13.19
C TYR A 20 -19.31 -1.74 -14.40
N ASP A 21 -18.27 -1.23 -15.03
CA ASP A 21 -18.36 -0.37 -16.20
C ASP A 21 -17.54 -1.01 -17.33
N MET A 22 -18.08 -1.11 -18.54
CA MET A 22 -17.34 -1.69 -19.67
C MET A 22 -16.31 -0.67 -20.19
N VAL A 23 -15.33 -0.33 -19.34
CA VAL A 23 -14.24 0.58 -19.65
C VAL A 23 -13.31 -0.08 -20.67
N ASN A 24 -12.78 0.74 -21.58
CA ASN A 24 -11.78 0.31 -22.54
C ASN A 24 -10.58 -0.33 -21.82
N SER A 25 -10.14 -1.51 -22.27
CA SER A 25 -9.04 -2.27 -21.63
C SER A 25 -7.76 -1.45 -21.56
N SER A 26 -7.49 -0.62 -22.57
CA SER A 26 -6.32 0.26 -22.65
C SER A 26 -6.27 1.34 -21.55
N ASP A 27 -7.42 1.94 -21.22
CA ASP A 27 -7.54 2.92 -20.14
C ASP A 27 -7.37 2.28 -18.77
N PHE A 28 -7.95 1.09 -18.57
CA PHE A 28 -7.73 0.28 -17.38
C PHE A 28 -6.25 0.01 -17.16
N PHE A 29 -5.54 -0.46 -18.20
CA PHE A 29 -4.12 -0.75 -18.11
C PHE A 29 -3.27 0.46 -17.75
N THR A 30 -3.55 1.59 -18.38
CA THR A 30 -2.80 2.83 -18.15
C THR A 30 -2.95 3.27 -16.70
N ARG A 31 -4.19 3.29 -16.19
CA ARG A 31 -4.49 3.67 -14.80
C ARG A 31 -3.92 2.68 -13.80
N PHE A 32 -4.11 1.38 -14.03
CA PHE A 32 -3.64 0.32 -13.14
C PHE A 32 -2.11 0.26 -13.07
N ASN A 33 -1.42 0.32 -14.21
CA ASN A 33 0.05 0.32 -14.25
C ASN A 33 0.63 1.58 -13.61
N TRP A 34 -0.01 2.73 -13.81
CA TRP A 34 0.43 3.97 -13.17
C TRP A 34 0.26 3.90 -11.64
N ALA A 35 -0.88 3.39 -11.17
CA ALA A 35 -1.15 3.14 -9.75
C ALA A 35 -0.09 2.20 -9.16
N HIS A 36 0.24 1.12 -9.86
CA HIS A 36 1.20 0.13 -9.40
C HIS A 36 2.63 0.67 -9.37
N LYS A 37 3.04 1.45 -10.38
CA LYS A 37 4.35 2.14 -10.38
C LYS A 37 4.45 3.14 -9.22
N ALA A 38 3.40 3.92 -8.98
CA ALA A 38 3.33 4.82 -7.85
C ALA A 38 3.41 4.05 -6.52
N GLU A 39 2.70 2.94 -6.39
CA GLU A 39 2.76 2.06 -5.21
C GLU A 39 4.19 1.55 -4.97
N LEU A 40 4.87 1.06 -6.00
CA LEU A 40 6.25 0.59 -5.91
C LEU A 40 7.22 1.70 -5.48
N GLY A 41 7.06 2.92 -6.02
CA GLY A 41 7.85 4.07 -5.60
C GLY A 41 7.65 4.39 -4.11
N PHE A 42 6.40 4.41 -3.64
CA PHE A 42 6.12 4.63 -2.22
C PHE A 42 6.57 3.45 -1.33
N LEU A 43 6.56 2.22 -1.84
CA LEU A 43 7.02 1.03 -1.12
C LEU A 43 8.53 1.09 -0.87
N LEU A 44 9.30 1.47 -1.90
CA LEU A 44 10.74 1.68 -1.79
C LEU A 44 11.06 2.80 -0.78
N LEU A 45 10.34 3.92 -0.86
CA LEU A 45 10.50 5.00 0.10
C LEU A 45 10.18 4.52 1.52
N ASN A 46 9.10 3.76 1.70
CA ASN A 46 8.73 3.20 3.00
C ASN A 46 9.78 2.23 3.53
N LEU A 47 10.37 1.39 2.67
CA LEU A 47 11.43 0.46 3.04
C LEU A 47 12.66 1.21 3.53
N VAL A 48 13.15 2.20 2.78
CA VAL A 48 14.31 3.03 3.17
C VAL A 48 14.04 3.76 4.49
N SER A 49 12.84 4.31 4.66
CA SER A 49 12.47 5.01 5.89
C SER A 49 12.27 4.09 7.10
N ALA A 50 11.89 2.83 6.91
CA ALA A 50 11.64 1.88 7.99
C ALA A 50 12.91 1.17 8.49
N LEU A 51 13.94 1.01 7.64
CA LEU A 51 15.18 0.31 7.96
C LEU A 51 15.87 0.80 9.25
N PRO A 52 16.00 2.12 9.52
CA PRO A 52 16.62 2.61 10.76
C PRO A 52 15.85 2.27 12.03
N PHE A 53 14.55 1.95 11.92
CA PHE A 53 13.67 1.72 13.06
C PHE A 53 13.38 0.23 13.32
N MET A 54 14.07 -0.68 12.63
CA MET A 54 13.83 -2.12 12.72
C MET A 54 13.95 -2.69 14.14
N THR A 55 14.83 -2.14 14.96
CA THR A 55 15.03 -2.57 16.35
C THR A 55 14.17 -1.82 17.36
N ASN A 56 13.68 -0.63 17.00
CA ASN A 56 13.03 0.29 17.93
C ASN A 56 11.50 0.28 17.79
N TRP A 57 10.99 -0.23 16.67
CA TRP A 57 9.58 -0.16 16.33
C TRP A 57 9.05 -1.48 15.80
N TRP A 58 8.10 -2.07 16.52
CA TRP A 58 7.56 -3.41 16.22
C TRP A 58 6.82 -3.50 14.88
N MET A 59 6.29 -2.38 14.35
CA MET A 59 5.67 -2.36 13.02
C MET A 59 6.70 -2.24 11.88
N ALA A 60 7.93 -1.80 12.15
CA ALA A 60 8.98 -1.73 11.14
C ALA A 60 9.28 -3.10 10.48
N PRO A 61 9.45 -4.21 11.21
CA PRO A 61 9.65 -5.53 10.58
C PRO A 61 8.43 -5.99 9.77
N ILE A 62 7.21 -5.70 10.23
CA ILE A 62 5.97 -6.06 9.48
C ILE A 62 5.90 -5.29 8.16
N GLN A 63 6.16 -3.99 8.19
CA GLN A 63 6.15 -3.13 7.00
C GLN A 63 7.27 -3.48 6.03
N THR A 64 8.45 -3.81 6.55
CA THR A 64 9.60 -4.26 5.77
C THR A 64 9.32 -5.61 5.11
N ALA A 65 8.79 -6.58 5.86
CA ALA A 65 8.40 -7.88 5.31
C ALA A 65 7.36 -7.75 4.19
N TRP A 66 6.33 -6.93 4.41
CA TRP A 66 5.31 -6.65 3.39
C TRP A 66 5.90 -6.00 2.13
N ALA A 67 6.77 -5.01 2.31
CA ALA A 67 7.44 -4.33 1.20
C ALA A 67 8.32 -5.29 0.40
N VAL A 68 9.09 -6.15 1.07
CA VAL A 68 9.90 -7.19 0.42
C VAL A 68 9.03 -8.16 -0.37
N ILE A 69 7.93 -8.65 0.20
CA ILE A 69 7.01 -9.57 -0.49
C ILE A 69 6.44 -8.93 -1.78
N LYS A 70 5.95 -7.69 -1.68
CA LYS A 70 5.43 -6.95 -2.85
C LYS A 70 6.51 -6.69 -3.89
N LEU A 71 7.74 -6.39 -3.46
CA LEU A 71 8.86 -6.11 -4.35
C LEU A 71 9.34 -7.37 -5.08
N VAL A 72 9.48 -8.50 -4.37
CA VAL A 72 9.76 -9.81 -4.98
C VAL A 72 8.67 -10.17 -5.99
N ARG A 73 7.40 -9.98 -5.64
CA ARG A 73 6.29 -10.23 -6.57
C ARG A 73 6.33 -9.33 -7.81
N ALA A 74 6.73 -8.06 -7.64
CA ALA A 74 6.93 -7.15 -8.77
C ALA A 74 8.07 -7.63 -9.68
N LEU A 75 9.20 -8.05 -9.12
CA LEU A 75 10.33 -8.60 -9.86
C LEU A 75 9.98 -9.90 -10.61
N MET A 76 9.13 -10.75 -10.03
CA MET A 76 8.64 -11.98 -10.68
C MET A 76 7.58 -11.72 -11.77
N GLY A 77 7.21 -10.46 -12.02
CA GLY A 77 6.19 -10.12 -13.02
C GLY A 77 4.76 -10.46 -12.57
N GLY A 78 4.52 -10.76 -11.28
CA GLY A 78 3.20 -11.14 -10.75
C GLY A 78 2.14 -10.04 -10.78
N HIS A 79 2.49 -8.86 -11.28
CA HIS A 79 1.64 -7.68 -11.48
C HIS A 79 1.22 -7.48 -12.95
N VAL A 80 1.85 -8.20 -13.89
CA VAL A 80 1.57 -8.06 -15.32
C VAL A 80 0.27 -8.82 -15.64
N ILE A 81 -0.72 -8.12 -16.16
CA ILE A 81 -1.95 -8.71 -16.68
C ILE A 81 -1.83 -8.72 -18.20
N ALA A 82 -2.00 -9.87 -18.84
CA ALA A 82 -2.05 -9.95 -20.30
C ALA A 82 -3.38 -9.37 -20.80
N GLU A 83 -3.34 -8.54 -21.84
CA GLU A 83 -4.52 -7.84 -22.39
C GLU A 83 -5.66 -8.78 -22.79
N LYS A 84 -5.31 -9.93 -23.35
CA LYS A 84 -6.25 -11.01 -23.70
C LYS A 84 -6.98 -11.64 -22.50
N ASP A 85 -6.45 -11.49 -21.29
CA ASP A 85 -6.93 -12.15 -20.08
C ASP A 85 -7.57 -11.17 -19.08
N VAL A 86 -7.64 -9.87 -19.40
CA VAL A 86 -8.18 -8.81 -18.52
C VAL A 86 -9.64 -9.05 -18.13
N PHE A 87 -10.44 -9.50 -19.09
CA PHE A 87 -11.88 -9.75 -18.86
C PHE A 87 -12.14 -11.06 -18.11
N LYS A 88 -11.10 -11.88 -17.83
CA LYS A 88 -11.25 -13.07 -17.01
C LYS A 88 -11.32 -12.67 -15.55
N SER A 89 -12.44 -12.99 -14.91
CA SER A 89 -12.70 -12.68 -13.50
C SER A 89 -11.63 -13.20 -12.55
N GLU A 90 -11.04 -14.35 -12.86
CA GLU A 90 -9.98 -14.95 -12.06
C GLU A 90 -8.72 -14.08 -11.97
N VAL A 91 -8.37 -13.40 -13.07
CA VAL A 91 -7.11 -12.66 -13.19
C VAL A 91 -7.19 -11.34 -12.43
N TYR A 92 -8.26 -10.56 -12.64
CA TYR A 92 -8.42 -9.30 -11.89
C TYR A 92 -8.77 -9.54 -10.42
N ASN A 93 -9.50 -10.60 -10.07
CA ASN A 93 -9.78 -10.92 -8.66
C ASN A 93 -8.53 -11.36 -7.90
N HIS A 94 -7.59 -12.05 -8.55
CA HIS A 94 -6.30 -12.34 -7.93
C HIS A 94 -5.55 -11.04 -7.58
N GLN A 95 -5.52 -10.07 -8.50
CA GLN A 95 -4.91 -8.77 -8.25
C GLN A 95 -5.64 -7.96 -7.18
N ARG A 96 -6.97 -8.01 -7.18
CA ARG A 96 -7.83 -7.38 -6.16
C ARG A 96 -7.49 -7.85 -4.75
N ARG A 97 -7.29 -9.16 -4.53
CA ARG A 97 -6.93 -9.71 -3.21
C ARG A 97 -5.64 -9.10 -2.68
N TRP A 98 -4.63 -8.97 -3.54
CA TRP A 98 -3.35 -8.36 -3.17
C TRP A 98 -3.45 -6.87 -2.89
N GLN A 99 -4.25 -6.14 -3.68
CA GLN A 99 -4.47 -4.72 -3.44
C GLN A 99 -5.32 -4.46 -2.20
N MET A 100 -6.29 -5.32 -1.89
CA MET A 100 -7.04 -5.28 -0.64
C MET A 100 -6.16 -5.60 0.58
N ALA A 101 -5.31 -6.62 0.49
CA ALA A 101 -4.36 -6.96 1.56
C ALA A 101 -3.40 -5.79 1.83
N GLY A 102 -2.86 -5.17 0.78
CA GLY A 102 -2.03 -3.97 0.89
C GLY A 102 -2.79 -2.81 1.51
N PHE A 103 -3.97 -2.49 0.97
CA PHE A 103 -4.82 -1.41 1.47
C PHE A 103 -5.13 -1.57 2.97
N PHE A 104 -5.49 -2.76 3.41
CA PHE A 104 -5.76 -3.06 4.82
C PHE A 104 -4.53 -2.84 5.70
N LEU A 105 -3.36 -3.34 5.28
CA LEU A 105 -2.11 -3.16 6.02
C LEU A 105 -1.69 -1.69 6.09
N TYR A 106 -1.86 -0.94 5.00
CA TYR A 106 -1.58 0.50 4.96
C TYR A 106 -2.54 1.28 5.86
N LEU A 107 -3.82 0.93 5.87
CA LEU A 107 -4.84 1.56 6.71
C LEU A 107 -4.56 1.34 8.20
N ILE A 108 -4.29 0.10 8.61
CA ILE A 108 -3.92 -0.22 10.00
C ILE A 108 -2.63 0.50 10.40
N SER A 109 -1.63 0.51 9.51
CA SER A 109 -0.38 1.21 9.79
C SER A 109 -0.61 2.70 10.05
N ILE A 110 -1.42 3.37 9.22
CA ILE A 110 -1.78 4.79 9.42
C ILE A 110 -2.50 4.97 10.74
N PHE A 111 -3.47 4.11 11.06
CA PHE A 111 -4.22 4.20 12.31
C PHE A 111 -3.32 4.07 13.54
N ILE A 112 -2.39 3.12 13.54
CA ILE A 112 -1.43 2.93 14.65
C ILE A 112 -0.52 4.16 14.78
N TYR A 113 0.00 4.69 13.66
CA TYR A 113 0.81 5.91 13.68
C TYR A 113 0.04 7.11 14.23
N PHE A 114 -1.23 7.25 13.83
CA PHE A 114 -2.11 8.31 14.33
C PHE A 114 -2.34 8.16 15.84
N ALA A 115 -2.70 6.97 16.32
CA ALA A 115 -2.93 6.71 17.74
C ALA A 115 -1.69 7.00 18.59
N ARG A 116 -0.50 6.60 18.12
CA ARG A 116 0.78 6.89 18.81
C ARG A 116 1.09 8.38 18.82
N ALA A 117 0.84 9.10 17.72
CA ALA A 117 1.03 10.54 17.66
C ALA A 117 0.09 11.26 18.64
N MET A 118 -1.18 10.86 18.71
CA MET A 118 -2.13 11.43 19.66
C MET A 118 -1.75 11.14 21.11
N ALA A 119 -1.27 9.93 21.41
CA ALA A 119 -0.78 9.59 22.75
C ALA A 119 0.41 10.49 23.14
N ALA A 120 1.38 10.69 22.24
CA ALA A 120 2.51 11.58 22.49
C ALA A 120 2.08 13.04 22.68
N VAL A 121 1.15 13.54 21.87
CA VAL A 121 0.59 14.90 22.02
C VAL A 121 -0.12 15.06 23.37
N MET A 122 -0.90 14.05 23.77
CA MET A 122 -1.62 14.05 25.04
C MET A 122 -0.65 13.97 26.23
N ASP A 123 0.42 13.18 26.13
CA ASP A 123 1.46 13.05 27.15
C ASP A 123 2.17 14.40 27.38
N ILE A 124 2.53 15.11 26.30
CA ILE A 124 3.06 16.47 26.35
C ILE A 124 2.08 17.43 27.03
N HIS A 125 0.79 17.35 26.68
CA HIS A 125 -0.22 18.27 27.21
C HIS A 125 -0.54 18.04 28.69
N ILE A 126 -0.55 16.79 29.14
CA ILE A 126 -0.94 16.42 30.51
C ILE A 126 0.27 16.52 31.46
N HIS A 127 1.45 16.07 31.02
CA HIS A 127 2.61 15.95 31.90
C HIS A 127 3.64 17.07 31.70
N GLY A 128 3.55 17.88 30.63
CA GLY A 128 4.48 18.98 30.37
C GLY A 128 5.92 18.53 30.08
N ILE A 129 6.14 17.22 29.89
CA ILE A 129 7.43 16.63 29.59
C ILE A 129 7.59 16.63 28.06
N SER A 130 8.67 17.23 27.57
CA SER A 130 9.08 17.10 26.17
C SER A 130 9.40 15.62 25.91
N PRO A 131 8.93 14.97 24.83
CA PRO A 131 9.25 13.58 24.52
C PRO A 131 10.73 13.37 24.11
N TYR A 132 11.54 14.42 24.26
CA TYR A 132 12.97 14.48 23.98
C TYR A 132 13.81 14.80 25.23
N ASP A 133 13.18 15.01 26.40
CA ASP A 133 13.85 15.08 27.72
C ASP A 133 13.80 13.70 28.40
#